data_AF-A0A0G0LYZ0-F1
#
_entry.id   AF-A0A0G0LYZ0-F1
#
_cell.length_a   1.000
_cell.length_b   1.000
_cell.length_c   1.000
_cell.angle_alpha   90.00
_cell.angle_beta   90.00
_cell.angle_gamma   90.00
#
_symmetry.space_group_name_H-M   'P 1'
#
loop_
_entity.id
_entity.type
_entity.pdbx_description
1 polymer ?
#
loop_
_entity_poly.entity_id
_entity_poly.type
_entity_poly.pdbx_seq_one_letter_code
_entity_poly.pdbx_strand_id
1 'polypeptide(L)'
;MSIIKKRFNLICLIGIILLGYFLRNHNINTWPRLGATFDEYAWAWQGISLIQNKVPTSWSYHPQYKNRKLVIYQKTNFILVTP
;
A
#
# COMPACT_ATOMS: atom_id res chain seq x y z
N MET A 1 18.37 3.32 34.29
CA MET A 1 17.45 4.35 33.76
C MET A 1 16.28 4.52 34.72
N SER A 2 16.07 5.69 35.31
CA SER A 2 14.97 5.96 36.28
C SER A 2 13.58 5.64 35.70
N ILE A 3 12.68 5.11 36.53
CA ILE A 3 11.28 4.78 36.17
C ILE A 3 10.54 5.99 35.60
N ILE A 4 10.85 7.19 36.08
CA ILE A 4 10.27 8.45 35.61
C ILE A 4 10.68 8.71 34.15
N LYS A 5 11.96 8.50 33.81
CA LYS A 5 12.45 8.63 32.42
C LYS A 5 11.79 7.63 31.47
N LYS A 6 11.54 6.40 31.92
CA LYS A 6 10.85 5.38 31.12
C LYS A 6 9.39 5.76 30.82
N ARG A 7 8.66 6.25 31.84
CA ARG A 7 7.28 6.73 31.66
C ARG A 7 7.20 7.94 30.74
N PHE A 8 8.13 8.88 30.89
CA PHE A 8 8.24 10.04 30.00
C PHE A 8 8.48 9.61 28.54
N ASN A 9 9.47 8.73 28.30
CA ASN A 9 9.73 8.22 26.95
C ASN A 9 8.52 7.52 26.34
N LEU A 10 7.79 6.72 27.14
CA LEU A 10 6.56 6.06 26.69
C LEU A 10 5.48 7.08 26.29
N ILE A 11 5.27 8.12 27.09
CA ILE A 11 4.32 9.20 26.78
C ILE A 11 4.72 9.91 25.48
N CYS A 12 6.01 10.23 25.31
CA CYS A 12 6.51 10.83 24.06
C CYS A 12 6.27 9.91 22.85
N LEU A 13 6.54 8.60 22.97
CA LEU A 13 6.31 7.64 21.90
C LEU A 13 4.82 7.54 21.52
N ILE A 14 3.94 7.46 22.53
CA ILE A 14 2.49 7.49 22.32
C ILE A 14 2.08 8.79 21.63
N GLY A 15 2.62 9.92 22.08
CA GLY A 15 2.39 11.23 21.48
C GLY A 15 2.78 11.28 19.99
N ILE A 16 3.94 10.73 19.64
CA ILE A 16 4.42 10.65 18.24
C ILE A 16 3.48 9.79 17.39
N ILE A 17 3.04 8.64 17.89
CA ILE A 17 2.12 7.75 17.18
C ILE A 17 0.77 8.45 16.93
N LEU A 18 0.22 9.07 17.97
CA LEU A 18 -1.06 9.80 17.86
C LEU A 18 -0.94 10.97 16.89
N LEU A 19 0.13 11.75 16.97
CA LEU A 19 0.38 12.85 16.03
C LEU A 19 0.46 12.35 14.59
N GLY A 20 1.22 11.28 14.34
CA GLY A 20 1.31 10.65 13.03
C GLY A 20 -0.05 10.16 12.50
N TYR A 21 -0.88 9.57 13.37
CA TYR A 21 -2.23 9.15 13.03
C TYR A 21 -3.12 10.32 12.62
N PHE A 22 -3.16 11.41 13.39
CA PHE A 22 -3.96 12.59 13.07
C PHE A 22 -3.51 13.25 11.77
N LEU A 23 -2.20 13.39 11.56
CA LEU A 23 -1.64 13.94 10.33
C LEU A 23 -1.96 13.05 9.12
N ARG A 24 -1.92 11.72 9.26
CA ARG A 24 -2.24 10.78 8.19
C ARG A 24 -3.73 10.80 7.84
N ASN A 25 -4.61 10.98 8.82
CA ASN A 25 -6.05 11.01 8.60
C ASN A 25 -6.52 12.33 7.98
N HIS A 26 -5.77 13.41 8.19
CA HIS A 26 -6.06 14.69 7.55
C HIS A 26 -5.98 14.56 6.03
N ASN A 27 -7.11 14.77 5.34
CA ASN A 27 -7.24 14.69 3.88
C ASN A 27 -7.11 13.29 3.26
N ILE A 28 -7.26 12.21 4.03
CA ILE A 28 -7.15 10.84 3.50
C ILE A 28 -8.18 10.51 2.40
N ASN A 29 -9.34 11.20 2.41
CA ASN A 29 -10.39 11.03 1.40
C ASN A 29 -10.16 11.86 0.13
N THR A 30 -9.23 12.82 0.16
CA THR A 30 -8.92 13.70 -0.97
C THR A 30 -7.55 13.39 -1.57
N TRP A 31 -6.64 12.81 -0.79
CA TRP A 31 -5.29 12.43 -1.20
C TRP A 31 -4.93 10.99 -0.78
N PRO A 32 -4.26 10.22 -1.65
CA PRO A 32 -3.94 10.56 -3.04
C PRO A 32 -5.21 10.67 -3.91
N ARG A 33 -5.16 11.52 -4.95
CA ARG A 33 -6.20 11.51 -5.97
C ARG A 33 -6.23 10.12 -6.59
N LEU A 34 -7.40 9.65 -7.00
CA LEU A 34 -7.54 8.36 -7.67
C LEU A 34 -6.60 8.28 -8.88
N GLY A 35 -5.67 7.31 -8.85
CA GLY A 35 -4.65 7.14 -9.87
C GLY A 35 -3.56 8.21 -9.87
N ALA A 36 -3.30 8.86 -8.72
CA ALA A 36 -2.15 9.74 -8.56
C ALA A 36 -0.84 8.98 -8.79
N THR A 37 -0.81 7.69 -8.46
CA THR A 37 0.31 6.80 -8.78
C THR A 37 -0.19 5.47 -9.36
N PHE A 38 0.60 4.88 -10.26
CA PHE A 38 0.36 3.53 -10.76
C PHE A 38 0.53 2.46 -9.66
N ASP A 39 1.34 2.78 -8.64
CA ASP A 39 1.66 1.90 -7.52
C ASP A 39 0.43 1.56 -6.66
N GLU A 40 -0.49 2.51 -6.48
CA GLU A 40 -1.74 2.31 -5.73
C GLU A 40 -2.48 1.07 -6.18
N TYR A 41 -2.58 0.88 -7.48
CA TYR A 41 -3.28 -0.26 -8.02
C TYR A 41 -2.37 -1.48 -8.17
N ALA A 42 -1.08 -1.32 -8.48
CA ALA A 42 -0.16 -2.45 -8.64
C ALA A 42 -0.07 -3.29 -7.35
N TRP A 43 0.13 -2.63 -6.22
CA TRP A 43 0.26 -3.29 -4.92
C TRP A 43 -1.08 -3.79 -4.39
N ALA A 44 -2.16 -3.01 -4.57
CA ALA A 44 -3.50 -3.44 -4.20
C ALA A 44 -3.93 -4.69 -4.98
N TRP A 45 -3.70 -4.71 -6.30
CA TRP A 45 -4.01 -5.86 -7.15
C TRP A 45 -3.19 -7.09 -6.79
N GLN A 46 -1.90 -6.90 -6.49
CA GLN A 46 -1.05 -7.98 -6.02
C GLN A 46 -1.54 -8.56 -4.69
N GLY A 47 -1.87 -7.71 -3.71
CA GLY A 47 -2.42 -8.16 -2.43
C GLY A 47 -3.74 -8.91 -2.58
N ILE A 48 -4.68 -8.35 -3.35
CA ILE A 48 -6.00 -8.94 -3.59
C ILE A 48 -5.89 -10.29 -4.31
N SER A 49 -5.07 -10.38 -5.36
CA SER A 49 -4.87 -11.63 -6.11
C SER A 49 -4.24 -12.73 -5.25
N LEU A 50 -3.32 -12.37 -4.35
CA LEU A 50 -2.71 -13.29 -3.40
C LEU A 50 -3.74 -13.82 -2.38
N ILE A 51 -4.63 -12.96 -1.90
CA ILE A 51 -5.71 -13.35 -0.98
C ILE A 51 -6.72 -14.29 -1.65
N GLN A 52 -7.20 -13.90 -2.84
CA GLN A 52 -8.29 -14.58 -3.56
C GLN A 52 -7.82 -15.84 -4.29
N ASN A 53 -6.74 -15.73 -5.07
CA ASN A 53 -6.30 -16.78 -6.00
C ASN A 53 -5.08 -17.55 -5.50
N LYS A 54 -4.52 -17.16 -4.33
CA LYS A 54 -3.27 -17.70 -3.78
C LYS A 54 -2.04 -17.52 -4.68
N VAL A 55 -2.16 -16.71 -5.73
CA VAL A 55 -1.10 -16.46 -6.72
C VAL A 55 -0.92 -14.94 -6.89
N PRO A 56 0.28 -14.40 -6.66
CA PRO A 56 0.53 -12.97 -6.80
C PRO A 56 0.47 -12.57 -8.27
N THR A 57 -0.53 -11.79 -8.64
CA THR A 57 -0.64 -11.17 -9.97
C THR A 57 -0.28 -9.70 -9.83
N SER A 58 0.77 -9.27 -10.52
CA SER A 58 1.35 -7.93 -10.41
C SER A 58 1.40 -7.24 -11.77
N TRP A 59 1.64 -5.93 -11.78
CA TRP A 59 1.87 -5.15 -13.00
C TRP A 59 3.37 -4.94 -13.26
N SER A 60 4.22 -5.35 -12.32
CA SER A 60 5.67 -5.30 -12.44
C SER A 60 6.12 -6.45 -13.33
N TYR A 61 6.50 -6.10 -14.56
CA TYR A 61 6.98 -7.06 -15.54
C TYR A 61 8.17 -7.86 -14.99
N HIS A 62 8.05 -9.19 -15.00
CA HIS A 62 9.13 -10.10 -14.63
C HIS A 62 9.47 -11.01 -15.82
N PRO A 63 10.74 -11.13 -16.25
CA PRO A 63 11.12 -11.93 -17.42
C PRO A 63 10.69 -13.40 -17.34
N GLN A 64 10.62 -13.95 -16.12
CA GLN A 64 10.22 -15.34 -15.90
C GLN A 64 8.70 -15.55 -16.00
N TYR A 65 7.89 -14.49 -15.90
CA TYR A 65 6.44 -14.57 -15.92
C TYR A 65 5.96 -14.63 -17.37
N LYS A 66 5.51 -15.82 -17.77
CA LYS A 66 5.06 -16.10 -19.14
C LYS A 66 3.61 -15.71 -19.34
N ASN A 67 2.81 -15.71 -18.28
CA ASN A 67 1.39 -15.43 -18.37
C ASN A 67 1.16 -13.92 -18.28
N ARG A 68 0.58 -13.34 -19.34
CA ARG A 68 0.34 -11.90 -19.48
C ARG A 68 -1.09 -11.66 -19.91
N LYS A 69 -1.77 -10.75 -19.21
CA LYS A 69 -3.14 -10.39 -19.53
C LYS A 69 -3.30 -8.89 -19.54
N LEU A 70 -3.74 -8.34 -20.68
CA LEU A 70 -4.16 -6.95 -20.75
C LEU A 70 -5.51 -6.81 -20.04
N VAL A 71 -5.61 -5.87 -19.09
CA VAL A 71 -6.84 -5.55 -18.39
C VAL A 71 -7.03 -4.04 -18.40
N ILE A 72 -8.23 -3.59 -18.76
CA ILE A 72 -8.61 -2.19 -18.71
C ILE A 72 -9.32 -1.96 -17.38
N TYR A 73 -8.74 -1.13 -16.52
CA TYR A 73 -9.35 -0.76 -15.24
C TYR A 73 -9.37 0.76 -15.11
N GLN A 74 -10.54 1.33 -14.81
CA GLN A 74 -10.75 2.78 -14.69
C GLN A 74 -10.20 3.60 -15.86
N LYS A 75 -10.41 3.12 -17.09
CA LYS A 75 -9.93 3.71 -18.36
C LYS A 75 -8.40 3.70 -18.55
N THR A 76 -7.68 2.91 -17.75
CA THR A 76 -6.24 2.70 -17.88
C THR A 76 -5.94 1.26 -18.29
N ASN A 77 -4.98 1.09 -19.20
CA ASN A 77 -4.53 -0.22 -19.67
C ASN A 77 -3.43 -0.76 -18.75
N PHE A 78 -3.66 -1.94 -18.19
CA PHE A 78 -2.70 -2.63 -17.32
C PHE A 78 -2.29 -3.96 -17.95
N ILE A 79 -1.01 -4.28 -17.88
CA ILE A 79 -0.49 -5.61 -18.23
C ILE A 79 -0.31 -6.35 -16.92
N LEU A 80 -1.24 -7.27 -16.63
CA LEU A 80 -1.11 -8.19 -15.53
C LEU A 80 -0.09 -9.26 -15.90
N VAL A 81 0.83 -9.53 -14.99
CA VAL A 81 1.78 -10.64 -15.06
C VAL A 81 1.60 -11.55 -13.86
N THR A 82 1.72 -12.84 -14.11
CA THR A 82 1.54 -13.89 -13.11
C THR A 82 2.73 -14.86 -13.20
N PRO A 83 3.26 -15.37 -12.06
CA PRO A 83 4.26 -16.43 -12.04
C PRO A 83 3.93 -17.60 -12.98
#